data_AF-A0AB37H012-F1
#
_entry.id   AF-A0AB37H012-F1
#
_cell.length_a   1.000
_cell.length_b   1.000
_cell.length_c   1.000
_cell.angle_alpha   90.00
_cell.angle_beta   90.00
_cell.angle_gamma   90.00
#
_symmetry.space_group_name_H-M   'P 1'
#
loop_
_entity.id
_entity.type
_entity.pdbx_description
1 polymer ?
#
loop_
_entity_poly.entity_id
_entity_poly.type
_entity_poly.pdbx_seq_one_letter_code
_entity_poly.pdbx_strand_id
1 'polypeptide(L)'
;MKLKTPIKSVHDNLMLTKSGEIYAYYRISPVVVPQSNKEKIEDHKAEFRILFKELEKYKDIHLEMYPQYVDLEQRFGALEKDFHPSTLEIGRYYNREAMKLLNQELGRVTQPDFILGVRLKGNLLEGSEDIKGVVKNAFTSVSDVLVNLLGWKGK
;
A
#
# COMPACT_ATOMS: atom_id res chain seq x y z
N MET A 1 -27.14 11.06 -14.75
CA MET A 1 -26.95 11.33 -13.30
C MET A 1 -25.48 11.72 -13.08
N LYS A 2 -25.17 13.00 -12.81
CA LYS A 2 -23.79 13.44 -12.56
C LYS A 2 -23.40 13.00 -11.14
N LEU A 3 -22.53 12.00 -11.02
CA LEU A 3 -21.93 11.63 -9.74
C LEU A 3 -21.23 12.87 -9.17
N LYS A 4 -21.82 13.52 -8.16
CA LYS A 4 -21.14 14.58 -7.41
C LYS A 4 -20.06 13.89 -6.60
N THR A 5 -18.84 13.80 -7.16
CA THR A 5 -17.70 13.26 -6.44
C THR A 5 -17.54 14.05 -5.14
N PRO A 6 -17.49 13.39 -3.97
CA PRO A 6 -17.43 14.07 -2.67
C PRO A 6 -16.06 14.75 -2.42
N ILE A 7 -15.12 14.61 -3.35
CA ILE A 7 -13.76 15.15 -3.28
C ILE A 7 -13.78 16.65 -3.62
N LYS A 8 -13.12 17.46 -2.78
CA LYS A 8 -12.86 18.87 -3.00
C LYS A 8 -11.45 19.09 -3.57
N SER A 9 -10.44 18.45 -2.98
CA SER A 9 -9.05 18.52 -3.45
C SER A 9 -8.24 17.33 -2.97
N VAL A 10 -7.14 17.03 -3.67
CA VAL A 10 -6.15 16.02 -3.28
C VAL A 10 -4.77 16.70 -3.31
N HIS A 11 -3.94 16.43 -2.30
CA HIS A 11 -2.56 16.88 -2.25
C HIS A 11 -1.70 15.76 -1.66
N ASP A 12 -0.72 15.29 -2.43
CA ASP A 12 0.04 14.08 -2.14
C ASP A 12 -0.90 12.91 -1.81
N ASN A 13 -0.83 12.37 -0.60
CA ASN A 13 -1.68 11.31 -0.11
C ASN A 13 -2.82 11.78 0.80
N LEU A 14 -3.09 13.09 0.84
CA LEU A 14 -4.20 13.71 1.55
C LEU A 14 -5.37 14.02 0.62
N MET A 15 -6.58 13.68 1.04
CA MET A 15 -7.83 14.01 0.35
C MET A 15 -8.71 14.86 1.25
N LEU A 16 -9.18 16.00 0.73
CA LEU A 16 -10.18 16.85 1.37
C LEU A 16 -11.55 16.60 0.73
N THR A 17 -12.54 16.29 1.55
CA THR A 17 -13.93 16.17 1.10
C THR A 17 -14.62 17.53 1.02
N LYS A 18 -15.73 17.62 0.30
CA LYS A 18 -16.58 18.82 0.24
C LYS A 18 -17.23 19.14 1.59
N SER A 19 -17.40 18.15 2.45
CA SER A 19 -17.84 18.28 3.85
C SER A 19 -16.72 18.80 4.78
N GLY A 20 -15.48 18.96 4.29
CA GLY A 20 -14.37 19.53 5.04
C GLY A 20 -13.51 18.52 5.80
N GLU A 21 -13.76 17.22 5.60
CA GLU A 21 -13.05 16.13 6.25
C GLU A 21 -11.76 15.81 5.49
N ILE A 22 -10.72 15.41 6.23
CA ILE A 22 -9.42 15.07 5.64
C ILE A 22 -9.15 13.59 5.86
N TYR A 23 -8.76 12.92 4.78
CA TYR A 23 -8.32 11.54 4.78
C TYR A 23 -6.86 11.48 4.33
N ALA A 24 -6.04 10.70 5.03
CA ALA A 24 -4.70 10.33 4.61
C ALA A 24 -4.73 8.89 4.10
N TYR A 25 -4.25 8.65 2.88
CA TYR A 25 -4.19 7.33 2.27
C TYR A 25 -2.75 6.81 2.26
N TYR A 26 -2.57 5.54 2.60
CA TYR A 26 -1.27 4.89 2.63
C TYR A 26 -1.36 3.56 1.92
N ARG A 27 -0.33 3.24 1.15
CA ARG A 27 -0.21 1.95 0.49
C ARG A 27 0.63 1.03 1.36
N ILE A 28 0.10 -0.15 1.68
CA ILE A 28 0.75 -1.15 2.52
C ILE A 28 1.05 -2.36 1.65
N SER A 29 2.34 -2.64 1.46
CA SER A 29 2.77 -3.83 0.73
C SER A 29 2.46 -5.10 1.53
N PRO A 30 2.03 -6.19 0.88
CA PRO A 30 1.87 -7.48 1.55
C PRO A 30 3.22 -8.02 2.03
N VAL A 31 3.22 -8.67 3.20
CA VAL A 31 4.36 -9.46 3.67
C VAL A 31 4.03 -10.95 3.48
N VAL A 32 4.83 -11.65 2.69
CA VAL A 32 4.67 -13.09 2.47
C VAL A 32 5.49 -13.84 3.52
N VAL A 33 4.82 -14.44 4.50
CA VAL A 33 5.45 -15.27 5.53
C VAL A 33 5.11 -16.74 5.29
N PRO A 34 6.10 -17.65 5.16
CA PRO A 34 5.84 -19.07 5.06
C PRO A 34 5.07 -19.61 6.28
N GLN A 35 4.07 -20.45 6.07
CA GLN A 35 3.23 -21.02 7.14
C GLN A 35 4.03 -21.84 8.18
N SER A 36 5.18 -22.38 7.78
CA SER A 36 6.08 -23.11 8.68
C SER A 36 6.79 -22.20 9.68
N ASN A 37 6.95 -20.91 9.38
CA ASN A 37 7.64 -19.96 10.24
C ASN A 37 6.65 -19.28 11.20
N LYS A 38 6.26 -20.02 12.25
CA LYS A 38 5.28 -19.57 13.24
C LYS A 38 5.73 -18.31 14.00
N GLU A 39 7.02 -18.20 14.28
CA GLU A 39 7.60 -17.04 14.98
C GLU A 39 7.36 -15.75 14.18
N LYS A 40 7.77 -15.70 12.91
CA LYS A 40 7.54 -14.54 12.04
C LYS A 40 6.06 -14.21 11.85
N ILE A 41 5.19 -15.21 11.87
CA ILE A 41 3.74 -15.00 11.79
C ILE A 41 3.25 -14.26 13.04
N GLU A 42 3.69 -14.67 14.24
CA GLU A 42 3.28 -14.03 15.48
C GLU A 42 3.89 -12.63 15.65
N ASP A 43 5.14 -12.43 15.22
CA ASP A 43 5.77 -11.12 15.19
C ASP A 43 5.00 -10.16 14.29
N HIS A 44 4.66 -10.59 13.08
CA HIS A 44 3.91 -9.77 12.13
C HIS A 44 2.48 -9.44 12.64
N LYS A 45 1.83 -10.39 13.33
CA LYS A 45 0.57 -10.12 14.02
C LYS A 45 0.75 -9.12 15.15
N ALA A 46 1.88 -9.15 15.87
CA ALA A 46 2.17 -8.19 16.92
C ALA A 46 2.35 -6.77 16.36
N GLU A 47 3.07 -6.62 15.24
CA GLU A 47 3.21 -5.35 14.51
C GLU A 47 1.84 -4.78 14.12
N PHE A 48 0.96 -5.61 13.52
CA PHE A 48 -0.39 -5.20 13.15
C PHE A 48 -1.25 -4.79 14.36
N ARG A 49 -1.12 -5.49 15.49
CA ARG A 49 -1.80 -5.11 16.74
C ARG A 49 -1.35 -3.73 17.22
N ILE A 50 -0.06 -3.43 17.16
CA ILE A 50 0.49 -2.12 17.52
C ILE A 50 -0.03 -1.05 16.56
N LEU A 51 -0.03 -1.32 15.25
CA LEU A 51 -0.56 -0.40 14.24
C LEU A 51 -2.01 -0.02 14.54
N PHE A 52 -2.89 -0.99 14.73
CA PHE A 52 -4.30 -0.71 15.00
C PHE A 52 -4.52 0.02 16.31
N LYS A 53 -3.73 -0.28 17.35
CA LYS A 53 -3.76 0.45 18.63
C LYS A 53 -3.37 1.92 18.45
N GLU A 54 -2.34 2.21 17.66
CA GLU A 54 -1.94 3.58 17.34
C GLU A 54 -2.98 4.34 16.51
N LEU A 55 -3.74 3.60 15.69
CA LEU A 55 -4.79 4.16 14.85
C LEU A 55 -6.12 4.35 15.58
N GLU A 56 -6.33 3.72 16.75
CA GLU A 56 -7.56 3.82 17.55
C GLU A 56 -7.92 5.26 17.92
N LYS A 57 -6.93 6.15 18.03
CA LYS A 57 -7.14 7.57 18.32
C LYS A 57 -7.85 8.33 17.19
N TYR A 58 -7.90 7.78 15.98
CA TYR A 58 -8.59 8.36 14.83
C TYR A 58 -10.03 7.86 14.74
N LYS A 59 -10.92 8.70 14.22
CA LYS A 59 -12.36 8.42 14.24
C LYS A 59 -12.75 7.29 13.31
N ASP A 60 -12.20 7.31 12.10
CA ASP A 60 -12.53 6.35 11.03
C ASP A 60 -11.23 5.86 10.37
N ILE A 61 -11.12 4.55 10.22
CA ILE A 61 -10.10 3.88 9.41
C ILE A 61 -10.77 3.06 8.31
N HIS A 62 -10.15 3.02 7.14
CA HIS A 62 -10.58 2.20 6.02
C HIS A 62 -9.39 1.37 5.55
N LEU A 63 -9.50 0.05 5.61
CA LEU A 63 -8.48 -0.86 5.08
C LEU A 63 -9.11 -1.69 3.98
N GLU A 64 -8.56 -1.58 2.77
CA GLU A 64 -9.06 -2.30 1.59
C GLU A 64 -7.92 -3.02 0.89
N MET A 65 -8.19 -4.28 0.50
CA MET A 65 -7.30 -5.06 -0.35
C MET A 65 -7.75 -4.93 -1.80
N TYR A 66 -6.82 -4.68 -2.71
CA TYR A 66 -7.09 -4.61 -4.14
C TYR A 66 -6.06 -5.42 -4.94
N PRO A 67 -6.45 -5.95 -6.11
CA PRO A 67 -5.52 -6.67 -6.97
C PRO A 67 -4.62 -5.69 -7.72
N GLN A 68 -3.31 -5.71 -7.43
CA GLN A 68 -2.32 -4.96 -8.19
C GLN A 68 -1.78 -5.80 -9.34
N TYR A 69 -1.80 -5.28 -10.57
CA TYR A 69 -1.15 -5.94 -11.70
C TYR A 69 0.35 -6.13 -11.48
N VAL A 70 0.80 -7.34 -11.79
CA VAL A 70 2.21 -7.71 -11.76
C VAL A 70 2.80 -7.50 -13.15
N ASP A 71 3.89 -6.73 -13.21
CA ASP A 71 4.72 -6.65 -14.41
C ASP A 71 5.63 -7.89 -14.47
N LEU A 72 5.15 -8.92 -15.18
CA LEU A 72 5.91 -10.15 -15.38
C LEU A 72 7.19 -9.91 -16.18
N GLU A 73 7.15 -9.05 -17.19
CA GLU A 73 8.33 -8.76 -18.02
C GLU A 73 9.45 -8.16 -17.18
N GLN A 74 9.13 -7.17 -16.34
CA GLN A 74 10.11 -6.58 -15.44
C GLN A 74 10.67 -7.60 -14.45
N ARG A 75 9.82 -8.45 -13.86
CA ARG A 75 10.24 -9.45 -12.87
C ARG A 75 11.11 -10.55 -13.47
N PHE A 76 10.68 -11.14 -14.58
CA PHE A 76 11.43 -12.17 -15.26
C PHE A 76 12.71 -11.59 -15.88
N GLY A 77 12.68 -10.36 -16.40
CA GLY A 77 13.88 -9.66 -16.86
C GLY A 77 14.90 -9.38 -15.76
N ALA A 78 14.46 -9.19 -14.50
CA ALA A 78 15.36 -9.12 -13.37
C ALA A 78 16.00 -10.49 -13.06
N LEU A 79 15.23 -11.58 -13.11
CA LEU A 79 15.74 -12.94 -12.93
C LEU A 79 16.76 -13.32 -14.00
N GLU A 80 16.58 -12.88 -15.25
CA GLU A 80 17.52 -13.16 -16.34
C GLU A 80 18.93 -12.61 -16.09
N LYS A 81 19.09 -11.57 -15.27
CA LYS A 81 20.39 -10.96 -14.98
C LYS A 81 21.31 -11.90 -14.19
N ASP A 82 20.73 -12.83 -13.45
CA ASP A 82 21.45 -13.79 -12.61
C ASP A 82 21.73 -15.12 -13.35
N PHE A 83 21.34 -15.24 -14.62
CA PHE A 83 21.57 -16.44 -15.39
C PHE A 83 23.04 -16.61 -15.76
N HIS A 84 23.54 -17.83 -15.59
CA HIS A 84 24.90 -18.16 -16.01
C HIS A 84 25.03 -18.03 -17.55
N PRO A 85 26.13 -17.49 -18.08
CA PRO A 85 26.28 -17.26 -19.52
C PRO A 85 26.05 -18.52 -20.37
N SER A 86 26.47 -19.69 -19.88
CA SER A 86 26.31 -20.97 -20.59
C SER A 86 24.88 -21.48 -20.67
N THR A 87 23.96 -20.97 -19.83
CA THR A 87 22.55 -21.38 -19.81
C THR A 87 21.59 -20.24 -20.16
N LEU A 88 22.11 -19.06 -20.51
CA LEU A 88 21.34 -17.85 -20.73
C LEU A 88 20.23 -18.03 -21.77
N GLU A 89 20.52 -18.65 -22.90
CA GLU A 89 19.56 -18.85 -23.99
C GLU A 89 18.41 -19.79 -23.58
N ILE A 90 18.77 -20.90 -22.93
CA ILE A 90 17.80 -21.89 -22.42
C ILE A 90 16.95 -21.26 -21.30
N GLY A 91 17.57 -20.52 -20.38
CA GLY A 91 16.87 -19.81 -19.30
C GLY A 91 15.87 -18.78 -19.85
N ARG A 92 16.28 -17.99 -20.86
CA ARG A 92 15.40 -17.04 -21.54
C ARG A 92 14.20 -17.71 -22.22
N TYR A 93 14.42 -18.86 -22.85
CA TYR A 93 13.34 -19.63 -23.45
C TYR A 93 12.29 -20.02 -22.39
N TYR A 94 12.71 -20.62 -21.28
CA TYR A 94 11.80 -21.01 -20.21
C TYR A 94 11.13 -19.83 -19.51
N ASN A 95 11.82 -18.71 -19.34
CA ASN A 95 11.21 -17.48 -18.81
C ASN A 95 10.05 -17.00 -19.69
N ARG A 96 10.24 -16.97 -21.01
CA ARG A 96 9.17 -16.56 -21.95
C ARG A 96 7.99 -17.52 -21.93
N GLU A 97 8.24 -18.83 -21.93
CA GLU A 97 7.15 -19.82 -21.86
C GLU A 97 6.41 -19.75 -20.51
N ALA A 98 7.12 -19.55 -19.40
CA ALA A 98 6.49 -19.36 -18.10
C ALA A 98 5.60 -18.10 -18.06
N MET A 99 6.08 -16.96 -18.58
CA MET A 99 5.27 -15.74 -18.67
C MET A 99 4.03 -15.94 -19.54
N LYS A 100 4.18 -16.61 -20.67
CA LYS A 100 3.06 -16.93 -21.57
C LYS A 100 2.02 -17.81 -20.89
N LEU A 101 2.45 -18.88 -20.22
CA LEU A 101 1.57 -19.78 -19.46
C LEU A 101 0.83 -19.01 -18.37
N LEU A 102 1.53 -18.20 -17.57
CA LEU A 102 0.93 -17.40 -16.50
C LEU A 102 -0.13 -16.44 -17.03
N ASN A 103 0.13 -15.76 -18.15
CA ASN A 103 -0.83 -14.86 -18.77
C ASN A 103 -2.02 -15.61 -19.40
N GLN A 104 -1.82 -16.81 -19.93
CA GLN A 104 -2.90 -17.63 -20.49
C GLN A 104 -3.85 -18.15 -19.42
N GLU A 105 -3.30 -18.68 -18.31
CA GLU A 105 -4.09 -19.30 -17.24
C GLU A 105 -4.78 -18.27 -16.34
N LEU A 106 -4.09 -17.16 -16.02
CA LEU A 106 -4.57 -16.18 -15.04
C LEU A 106 -5.09 -14.90 -15.69
N GLY A 107 -5.01 -14.78 -17.01
CA GLY A 107 -5.25 -13.52 -17.72
C GLY A 107 -4.21 -12.47 -17.31
N ARG A 108 -4.63 -11.47 -16.51
CA ARG A 108 -3.68 -10.51 -15.92
C ARG A 108 -3.27 -10.99 -14.53
N VAL A 109 -2.00 -11.37 -14.38
CA VAL A 109 -1.44 -11.75 -13.08
C VAL A 109 -1.52 -10.57 -12.12
N THR A 110 -2.09 -10.81 -10.94
CA THR A 110 -2.22 -9.81 -9.88
C THR A 110 -1.61 -10.33 -8.59
N GLN A 111 -1.12 -9.41 -7.78
CA GLN A 111 -0.74 -9.67 -6.39
C GLN A 111 -1.63 -8.84 -5.45
N PRO A 112 -1.90 -9.32 -4.23
CA PRO A 112 -2.59 -8.52 -3.22
C PRO A 112 -1.83 -7.24 -2.92
N ASP A 113 -2.55 -6.16 -2.71
CA ASP A 113 -2.01 -4.89 -2.25
C ASP A 113 -3.06 -4.19 -1.40
N PHE A 114 -2.63 -3.34 -0.47
CA PHE A 114 -3.51 -2.79 0.55
C PHE A 114 -3.47 -1.26 0.56
N ILE A 115 -4.63 -0.64 0.70
CA ILE A 115 -4.76 0.80 0.97
C ILE A 115 -5.36 0.99 2.36
N LEU A 116 -4.69 1.80 3.16
CA LEU A 116 -5.16 2.28 4.46
C LEU A 116 -5.52 3.76 4.35
N GLY A 117 -6.81 4.06 4.45
CA GLY A 117 -7.33 5.41 4.64
C GLY A 117 -7.52 5.71 6.13
N VAL A 118 -6.99 6.83 6.61
CA VAL A 118 -7.16 7.30 7.99
C VAL A 118 -7.80 8.68 7.96
N ARG A 119 -8.94 8.85 8.64
CA ARG A 119 -9.58 10.15 8.80
C ARG A 119 -8.85 10.97 9.86
N LEU A 120 -8.22 12.06 9.45
CA LEU A 120 -7.51 12.96 10.36
C LEU A 120 -8.52 13.82 11.14
N LYS A 121 -8.20 14.10 12.41
CA LYS A 121 -9.00 15.03 13.23
C LYS A 121 -8.78 16.46 12.71
N GLY A 122 -9.77 17.02 12.03
CA GLY A 122 -9.77 18.40 11.57
C GLY A 122 -10.88 18.64 10.55
N ASN A 123 -11.73 19.64 10.80
CA ASN A 123 -12.66 20.15 9.81
C ASN A 123 -12.13 21.51 9.33
N LEU A 124 -11.53 21.56 8.14
CA LEU A 124 -10.87 22.79 7.63
C LEU A 124 -11.85 23.94 7.37
N LEU A 125 -13.15 23.68 7.43
CA LEU A 125 -14.18 24.71 7.28
C LEU A 125 -14.24 25.68 8.47
N GLU A 126 -13.55 25.39 9.58
CA GLU A 126 -13.55 26.23 10.80
C GLU A 126 -12.43 27.29 10.87
N GLY A 127 -11.63 27.45 9.80
CA GLY A 127 -10.94 28.72 9.52
C GLY A 127 -9.74 29.13 10.39
N SER A 128 -9.26 28.35 11.36
CA SER A 128 -8.08 28.71 12.17
C SER A 128 -6.76 28.14 11.65
N GLU A 129 -5.66 28.89 11.80
CA GLU A 129 -4.29 28.44 11.48
C GLU A 129 -3.89 27.21 12.30
N ASP A 130 -4.42 27.08 13.53
CA ASP A 130 -4.20 25.93 14.41
C ASP A 130 -4.63 24.60 13.79
N ILE A 131 -5.71 24.59 13.00
CA ILE A 131 -6.21 23.35 12.38
C ILE A 131 -5.19 22.79 11.37
N LYS A 132 -4.47 23.65 10.65
CA LYS A 132 -3.42 23.19 9.72
C LYS A 132 -2.28 22.51 10.49
N GLY A 133 -1.90 23.05 11.65
CA GLY A 133 -0.89 22.45 12.54
C GLY A 133 -1.34 21.08 13.08
N VAL A 134 -2.58 20.98 13.56
CA VAL A 134 -3.16 19.73 14.06
C VAL A 134 -3.19 18.65 12.98
N VAL A 135 -3.63 18.99 11.76
CA VAL A 135 -3.68 18.06 10.63
C VAL A 135 -2.29 17.59 10.22
N LYS A 136 -1.32 18.51 10.14
CA LYS A 136 0.07 18.17 9.80
C LYS A 136 0.68 17.22 10.82
N ASN A 137 0.50 17.49 12.11
CA ASN A 137 1.01 16.63 13.18
C ASN A 137 0.33 15.26 13.16
N ALA A 138 -0.99 15.22 12.98
CA ALA A 138 -1.75 13.99 12.88
C ALA A 138 -1.29 13.13 11.69
N PHE A 139 -1.02 13.76 10.54
CA PHE A 139 -0.49 13.11 9.34
C PHE A 139 0.92 12.53 9.57
N THR A 140 1.83 13.33 10.11
CA THR A 140 3.20 12.89 10.42
C THR A 140 3.19 11.71 11.38
N SER A 141 2.36 11.74 12.44
CA SER A 141 2.25 10.62 13.37
C SER A 141 1.78 9.31 12.73
N VAL A 142 0.80 9.34 11.81
CA VAL A 142 0.40 8.10 11.09
C VAL A 142 1.53 7.61 10.20
N SER A 143 2.19 8.53 9.49
CA SER A 143 3.32 8.20 8.62
C SER A 143 4.44 7.53 9.41
N ASP A 144 4.83 8.08 10.56
CA ASP A 144 5.90 7.54 11.40
C ASP A 144 5.57 6.13 11.92
N VAL A 145 4.33 5.89 12.34
CA VAL A 145 3.89 4.56 12.78
C VAL A 145 4.00 3.54 11.65
N LEU A 146 3.58 3.90 10.43
CA LEU A 146 3.67 3.02 9.26
C LEU A 146 5.12 2.78 8.83
N VAL A 147 5.97 3.80 8.87
CA VAL A 147 7.41 3.66 8.56
C VAL A 147 8.07 2.72 9.57
N ASN A 148 7.82 2.91 10.86
CA ASN A 148 8.47 2.14 11.93
C ASN A 148 8.00 0.68 11.98
N LEU A 149 6.72 0.40 11.68
CA LEU A 149 6.15 -0.94 11.76
C LEU A 149 6.24 -1.72 10.44
N LEU A 150 6.10 -1.06 9.29
CA LEU A 150 5.99 -1.72 7.99
C LEU A 150 7.16 -1.39 7.05
N GLY A 151 8.14 -0.63 7.52
CA GLY A 151 9.31 -0.26 6.73
C GLY A 151 8.95 0.55 5.48
N TRP A 152 7.88 1.35 5.52
CA TRP A 152 7.42 2.13 4.37
C TRP A 152 8.54 3.03 3.84
N LYS A 153 9.12 2.66 2.69
CA LYS A 153 9.96 3.54 1.89
C LYS A 153 9.05 4.28 0.93
N GLY A 154 8.65 5.50 1.31
CA GLY A 154 7.94 6.40 0.41
C GLY A 154 8.73 6.60 -0.88
N LYS A 155 8.09 6.30 -2.01
CA LYS A 155 8.38 6.85 -3.33
C LYS A 155 7.07 7.00 -4.08
#